data_AF-A0A929J1V2-F1
#
_entry.id   AF-A0A929J1V2-F1
#
_cell.length_a   1.000
_cell.length_b   1.000
_cell.length_c   1.000
_cell.angle_alpha   90.00
_cell.angle_beta   90.00
_cell.angle_gamma   90.00
#
_symmetry.space_group_name_H-M   'P 1'
#
loop_
_entity.id
_entity.type
_entity.pdbx_description
1 polymer ?
#
loop_
_entity_poly.entity_id
_entity_poly.type
_entity_poly.pdbx_seq_one_letter_code
_entity_poly.pdbx_strand_id
1 'polypeptide(L)' 'RKLSLSNALGTGQWQEGNAFLEVQLSKYWTASPQTKYSSWYVDIYNGLLDTDKVNIKYYVWPVRGGD' A
#
# COMPACT_ATOMS: atom_id res chain seq x y z
N ARG A 1 12.81 -13.84 -17.92
CA ARG A 1 11.90 -13.40 -16.83
C ARG A 1 11.88 -11.88 -16.83
N LYS A 2 10.77 -11.22 -17.21
CA LYS A 2 10.67 -9.75 -17.19
C LYS A 2 10.40 -9.34 -15.74
N LEU A 3 11.35 -8.65 -15.11
CA LEU A 3 11.15 -8.12 -13.76
C LEU A 3 10.07 -7.02 -13.84
N SER A 4 9.12 -7.03 -12.91
CA SER A 4 8.20 -5.90 -12.74
C SER A 4 9.02 -4.69 -12.31
N LEU A 5 8.90 -3.58 -13.04
CA LEU A 5 9.48 -2.31 -12.64
C LEU A 5 8.88 -1.92 -11.28
N SER A 6 9.73 -1.49 -10.34
CA SER A 6 9.29 -0.93 -9.06
C SER A 6 8.39 0.28 -9.31
N ASN A 7 7.36 0.45 -8.47
CA ASN A 7 6.50 1.65 -8.46
C ASN A 7 7.28 2.95 -8.20
N ALA A 8 8.56 2.84 -7.83
CA ALA A 8 9.50 3.92 -7.61
C ALA A 8 10.20 4.41 -8.90
N LEU A 9 10.15 3.66 -10.00
CA LEU A 9 10.74 4.08 -11.26
C LEU A 9 9.86 5.18 -11.91
N GLY A 10 10.45 6.34 -12.18
CA GLY A 10 9.79 7.45 -12.88
C GLY A 10 10.14 8.84 -12.34
N THR A 11 9.46 9.87 -12.85
CA THR A 11 9.66 11.30 -12.51
C THR A 11 8.74 11.80 -11.41
N GLY A 12 8.05 10.91 -10.70
CA GLY A 12 7.21 11.27 -9.54
C GLY A 12 8.04 11.60 -8.30
N GLN A 13 7.37 11.90 -7.18
CA GLN A 13 8.07 12.22 -5.92
C GLN A 13 8.92 11.06 -5.36
N TRP A 14 8.66 9.83 -5.81
CA TRP A 14 9.38 8.63 -5.40
C TRP A 14 10.42 8.22 -6.45
N GLN A 15 11.63 7.95 -5.99
CA GLN A 15 12.80 7.43 -6.70
C GLN A 15 13.10 6.00 -6.24
N GLU A 16 13.84 5.25 -7.07
CA GLU A 16 14.33 3.92 -6.68
C GLU A 16 15.11 3.98 -5.36
N GLY A 17 14.75 3.10 -4.42
CA GLY A 17 15.34 3.06 -3.08
C GLY A 17 14.68 3.98 -2.04
N ASN A 18 13.80 4.91 -2.42
CA ASN A 18 13.16 5.84 -1.47
C ASN A 18 11.62 5.80 -1.46
N ALA A 19 10.98 4.88 -2.20
CA ALA A 19 9.51 4.80 -2.29
C ALA A 19 8.79 4.57 -0.95
N PHE A 20 9.53 4.22 0.10
CA PHE A 20 9.02 4.06 1.46
C PHE A 20 9.65 5.05 2.45
N LEU A 21 10.39 6.05 1.97
CA LEU A 21 10.98 7.09 2.82
C LEU A 21 9.85 7.98 3.37
N GLU A 22 9.90 8.33 4.66
CA GLU A 22 8.89 9.17 5.34
C GLU A 22 7.47 8.60 5.37
N VAL A 23 7.31 7.35 4.94
CA VAL A 23 6.05 6.63 5.09
C VAL A 23 5.84 6.33 6.55
N GLN A 24 4.64 6.64 7.04
CA GLN A 24 4.27 6.35 8.39
C GLN A 24 4.22 4.83 8.62
N LEU A 25 4.90 4.34 9.65
CA LEU A 25 4.86 2.93 10.03
C LEU A 25 3.51 2.62 10.68
N SER A 26 2.53 2.26 9.86
CA SER A 26 1.15 2.00 10.28
C SER A 26 0.48 0.96 9.38
N LYS A 27 -0.82 0.76 9.58
CA LYS A 27 -1.68 -0.09 8.77
C LYS A 27 -2.26 0.70 7.60
N TYR A 28 -2.18 0.11 6.41
CA TYR A 28 -2.67 0.68 5.16
C TYR A 28 -3.64 -0.27 4.48
N TRP A 29 -4.79 0.25 4.06
CA TRP A 29 -5.70 -0.49 3.21
C TRP A 29 -5.09 -0.76 1.84
N THR A 30 -5.36 -1.95 1.32
CA THR A 30 -5.12 -2.30 -0.08
C THR A 30 -6.40 -2.12 -0.89
N ALA A 31 -6.29 -2.11 -2.22
CA ALA A 31 -7.43 -2.12 -3.12
C ALA A 31 -8.06 -3.52 -3.30
N SER A 32 -7.56 -4.54 -2.60
CA SER A 32 -8.03 -5.92 -2.72
C SER A 32 -9.13 -6.20 -1.69
N PRO A 33 -10.40 -6.36 -2.10
CA PRO A 33 -11.45 -6.79 -1.19
C PRO A 33 -11.25 -8.25 -0.78
N GLN A 34 -11.70 -8.62 0.41
CA GLN A 34 -11.79 -10.03 0.84
C GLN A 34 -13.25 -10.48 0.85
N THR A 35 -14.13 -9.70 1.47
CA THR A 35 -15.57 -9.93 1.50
C THR A 35 -16.32 -8.62 1.31
N LYS A 36 -17.66 -8.65 1.37
CA LYS A 36 -18.49 -7.43 1.42
C LYS A 36 -18.19 -6.55 2.65
N TYR A 37 -17.66 -7.13 3.72
CA TYR A 37 -17.49 -6.45 5.01
C TYR A 37 -16.02 -6.35 5.46
N SER A 38 -15.10 -6.95 4.71
CA SER A 38 -13.66 -6.96 5.03
C SER A 38 -12.77 -6.72 3.81
N SER A 39 -11.64 -6.08 4.05
CA SER A 39 -10.61 -5.80 3.04
C SER A 39 -9.24 -6.24 3.55
N TRP A 40 -8.30 -6.41 2.63
CA TRP A 40 -6.91 -6.66 2.96
C TRP A 40 -6.21 -5.35 3.37
N TYR A 41 -5.40 -5.42 4.42
CA TYR A 41 -4.51 -4.35 4.86
C TYR A 41 -3.08 -4.86 5.04
N VAL A 42 -2.11 -3.96 4.85
CA VAL A 42 -0.70 -4.19 5.15
C VAL A 42 -0.33 -3.38 6.39
N ASP A 43 0.21 -4.06 7.40
CA ASP A 43 0.88 -3.46 8.53
C ASP A 43 2.37 -3.33 8.22
N ILE A 44 2.80 -2.11 7.93
CA ILE A 44 4.19 -1.81 7.58
C ILE A 44 5.09 -1.91 8.80
N TYR A 45 4.56 -1.66 10.00
CA TYR A 45 5.33 -1.76 11.24
C TYR A 45 5.72 -3.21 11.54
N ASN A 46 4.79 -4.15 11.37
CA ASN A 46 5.01 -5.56 11.67
C ASN A 46 5.37 -6.42 10.44
N GLY A 47 5.30 -5.87 9.22
CA GLY A 47 5.46 -6.66 8.00
C GLY A 47 4.35 -7.70 7.80
N LEU A 48 3.13 -7.39 8.27
CA LEU A 48 1.99 -8.31 8.25
C LEU A 48 1.01 -7.94 7.13
N LEU A 49 0.51 -8.95 6.43
CA LEU A 49 -0.61 -8.84 5.52
C LEU A 49 -1.78 -9.62 6.12
N ASP A 50 -2.89 -8.94 6.40
CA ASP A 50 -4.06 -9.54 7.05
C ASP A 50 -5.35 -8.83 6.60
N THR A 51 -6.48 -9.23 7.14
CA THR A 51 -7.81 -8.72 6.80
C THR A 51 -8.52 -8.13 7.99
N ASP A 52 -9.30 -7.08 7.76
CA ASP A 52 -10.09 -6.45 8.81
C ASP A 52 -11.37 -5.85 8.23
N LYS A 53 -12.28 -5.44 9.11
CA LYS A 53 -13.57 -4.85 8.74
C LYS A 53 -13.36 -3.50 8.06
N VAL A 54 -14.11 -3.24 6.99
CA VAL A 54 -14.01 -2.00 6.19
C VAL A 54 -14.37 -0.72 6.96
N ASN A 55 -14.97 -0.82 8.14
CA ASN A 55 -15.30 0.31 8.99
C ASN A 55 -14.15 0.73 9.93
N ILE A 56 -13.02 0.01 9.91
CA ILE A 56 -11.82 0.36 10.67
C ILE A 56 -11.03 1.44 9.93
N LYS A 57 -10.45 2.37 10.69
CA LYS A 57 -9.67 3.49 10.14
C LYS A 57 -8.21 3.06 9.97
N TYR A 58 -7.82 2.80 8.73
CA TYR A 58 -6.43 2.64 8.30
C TYR A 58 -6.08 3.69 7.25
N TYR A 59 -4.79 3.92 7.05
CA TYR A 59 -4.31 4.82 6.02
C TYR A 59 -4.59 4.22 4.63
N VAL A 60 -4.60 5.04 3.60
CA VAL A 60 -4.66 4.57 2.22
C VAL A 60 -3.36 4.97 1.56
N TRP A 61 -2.74 4.04 0.86
CA TRP A 61 -1.55 4.37 0.09
C TRP A 61 -1.95 5.09 -1.19
N PRO A 62 -1.49 6.33 -1.44
CA PRO A 62 -1.78 6.99 -2.70
C PRO A 62 -1.11 6.23 -3.85
N VAL A 63 -1.90 5.69 -4.76
CA VAL A 63 -1.40 5.13 -6.03
C VAL A 63 -1.12 6.28 -7.00
N ARG A 64 -0.03 6.21 -7.78
CA ARG A 64 0.21 7.18 -8.86
C ARG A 64 -0.82 6.93 -9.97
N GLY A 65 -1.47 7.99 -10.45
CA GLY A 65 -2.26 7.94 -11.69
C GLY A 65 -3.59 7.18 -11.60
N GLY A 66 -4.22 7.17 -10.42
CA GLY A 66 -5.63 6.82 -10.34
C GLY A 66 -6.46 8.02 -10.81
N ASP A 67 -7.05 7.91 -11.99
CA ASP A 67 -8.19 8.76 -12.40
C ASP A 67 -9.44 8.37 -11.59
#